data_AF-A0A0D2EWV4-F1
#
_entry.id   AF-A0A0D2EWV4-F1
#
_cell.length_a   1.000
_cell.length_b   1.000
_cell.length_c   1.000
_cell.angle_alpha   90.00
_cell.angle_beta   90.00
_cell.angle_gamma   90.00
#
_symmetry.space_group_name_H-M   'P 1'
#
loop_
_entity.id
_entity.type
_entity.pdbx_description
1 polymer ?
#
loop_
_entity_poly.entity_id
_entity_poly.type
_entity_poly.pdbx_seq_one_letter_code
_entity_poly.pdbx_strand_id
1 'polypeptide(L)'
;MTFETDIGALRDRNRELTESLSTTRQRLVDITNNLNQLTDYVDQTSRPHSYSSALGYTSPFPLNAIPPPAPRSIYPTVENGGYHSGLLSDLFVDHGHEPTTFAPRATRSPPSVSQQRAISSSHSEEITKPLSDASRNYPVGRPSDACFDIIHHEGLVRQIMVEEFAEDPANCQSLDSLVARMLQSLASSEKWERHRDFCNALNGWDKLGPITRWRIEPTAKHYMQLAPDYRPSRLQMTRHHWPIVDWLPFPKIRDALVLNPERYDLNKVCSELNASFCLEMEFANAYPDAELGDSGMAQTRAHGTTRSVGPGGPTRSPSNNIFNDTHLRRKPRKDDVVYVLIQEYVDHRTGADSSTTTAGSQSQQHRHINENILTYLLLAIRQLENPFKLHSKFFDQFPGLPREYMVRGEEVSIFGDYRPTKV
;
A
#
# COMPACT_ATOMS: atom_id res chain seq x y z
N MET A 1 47.20 -2.90 -31.29
CA MET A 1 46.77 -1.52 -31.61
C MET A 1 46.42 -0.85 -30.30
N THR A 2 47.38 -0.13 -29.72
CA THR A 2 47.22 0.62 -28.47
C THR A 2 46.35 1.85 -28.75
N PHE A 3 45.13 1.83 -28.21
CA PHE A 3 44.26 3.00 -28.18
C PHE A 3 44.90 4.03 -27.23
N GLU A 4 45.71 4.91 -27.79
CA GLU A 4 46.17 6.11 -27.11
C GLU A 4 44.93 6.99 -26.92
N THR A 5 44.36 6.89 -25.73
CA THR A 5 43.12 7.58 -25.39
C THR A 5 43.48 9.05 -25.26
N ASP A 6 42.95 9.90 -26.15
CA ASP A 6 43.22 11.33 -26.15
C ASP A 6 42.70 11.96 -24.84
N ILE A 7 43.62 12.17 -23.89
CA ILE A 7 43.36 12.77 -22.58
C ILE A 7 42.78 14.18 -22.75
N GLY A 8 43.11 14.88 -23.84
CA GLY A 8 42.55 16.20 -24.16
C GLY A 8 41.05 16.11 -24.42
N ALA A 9 40.64 15.23 -25.35
CA ALA A 9 39.23 15.01 -25.68
C ALA A 9 38.39 14.58 -24.46
N LEU A 10 38.96 13.76 -23.56
CA LEU A 10 38.29 13.37 -22.31
C LEU A 10 38.10 14.54 -21.34
N ARG A 11 39.07 15.45 -21.22
CA ARG A 11 38.96 16.65 -20.37
C ARG A 11 37.90 17.61 -20.89
N ASP A 12 37.84 17.79 -22.21
CA ASP A 12 36.85 18.66 -22.85
C ASP A 12 35.43 18.12 -22.65
N ARG A 13 35.24 16.81 -22.86
CA ARG A 13 33.95 16.15 -22.61
C ARG A 13 33.53 16.24 -21.13
N ASN A 14 34.48 16.12 -20.20
CA ASN A 14 34.17 16.23 -18.77
C ASN A 14 33.74 17.66 -18.38
N ARG A 15 34.38 18.67 -18.97
CA ARG A 15 34.00 20.08 -18.82
C ARG A 15 32.59 20.35 -19.37
N GLU A 16 32.29 19.87 -20.59
CA GLU A 16 30.94 20.00 -21.19
C GLU A 16 29.87 19.31 -20.33
N LEU A 17 30.15 18.11 -19.82
CA LEU A 17 29.23 17.41 -18.92
C LEU A 17 29.00 18.17 -17.61
N THR A 18 30.04 18.78 -17.06
CA THR A 18 29.95 19.59 -15.84
C THR A 18 29.09 20.84 -16.05
N GLU A 19 29.25 21.53 -17.17
CA GLU A 19 28.43 22.69 -17.55
C GLU A 19 26.97 22.31 -17.82
N SER A 20 26.75 21.17 -18.51
CA SER A 20 25.40 20.61 -18.75
C SER A 20 24.70 20.22 -17.44
N LEU A 21 25.42 19.59 -16.51
CA LEU A 21 24.91 19.22 -15.19
C LEU A 21 24.55 20.48 -14.37
N SER A 22 25.39 21.50 -14.40
CA SER A 22 25.13 22.79 -13.75
C SER A 22 23.86 23.46 -14.29
N THR A 23 23.70 23.48 -15.62
CA THR A 23 22.52 24.04 -16.29
C THR A 23 21.24 23.26 -15.93
N THR A 24 21.33 21.94 -15.88
CA THR A 24 20.21 21.07 -15.51
C THR A 24 19.81 21.26 -14.05
N ARG A 25 20.79 21.41 -13.16
CA ARG A 25 20.55 21.72 -11.74
C ARG A 25 19.85 23.06 -11.57
N GLN A 26 20.25 24.08 -12.31
CA GLN A 26 19.58 25.38 -12.25
C GLN A 26 18.13 25.29 -12.74
N ARG A 27 17.87 24.58 -13.85
CA ARG A 27 16.50 24.36 -14.33
C ARG A 27 15.62 23.64 -13.31
N LEU A 28 16.15 22.65 -12.59
CA LEU A 28 15.43 21.96 -11.53
C LEU A 28 15.08 22.88 -10.36
N VAL A 29 15.98 23.79 -9.98
CA VAL A 29 15.71 24.82 -8.96
C VAL A 29 14.59 25.76 -9.42
N ASP A 30 14.64 26.21 -10.67
CA ASP A 30 13.62 27.12 -11.22
C ASP A 30 12.24 26.44 -11.29
N ILE A 31 12.18 25.17 -11.71
CA ILE A 31 10.93 24.37 -11.72
C ILE A 31 10.39 24.19 -10.29
N THR A 32 11.26 23.89 -9.32
CA THR A 32 10.86 23.72 -7.92
C THR A 32 10.29 25.02 -7.35
N ASN A 33 10.92 26.16 -7.65
CA ASN A 33 10.43 27.47 -7.24
C ASN A 33 9.06 27.79 -7.87
N ASN A 34 8.87 27.49 -9.15
CA ASN A 34 7.59 27.68 -9.84
C ASN A 34 6.48 26.79 -9.25
N LEU A 35 6.79 25.54 -8.90
CA LEU A 35 5.84 24.63 -8.26
C LEU A 35 5.45 25.10 -6.85
N ASN A 36 6.40 25.63 -6.08
CA ASN A 36 6.10 26.22 -4.77
C ASN A 36 5.19 27.44 -4.91
N GLN A 37 5.47 28.35 -5.85
CA GLN A 37 4.60 29.50 -6.12
C GLN A 37 3.19 29.08 -6.56
N LEU A 38 3.08 28.03 -7.38
CA LEU A 38 1.79 27.50 -7.81
C LEU A 38 1.01 26.88 -6.64
N THR A 39 1.72 26.17 -5.75
CA THR A 39 1.14 25.59 -4.53
C THR A 39 0.62 26.69 -3.60
N ASP A 40 1.43 27.72 -3.34
CA ASP A 40 1.03 28.88 -2.53
C ASP A 40 -0.18 29.61 -3.15
N TYR A 41 -0.22 29.73 -4.49
CA TYR A 41 -1.36 30.33 -5.19
C TYR A 41 -2.63 29.50 -5.05
N VAL A 42 -2.53 28.17 -5.17
CA VAL A 42 -3.66 27.25 -4.98
C VAL A 42 -4.16 27.31 -3.54
N ASP A 43 -3.27 27.34 -2.55
CA ASP A 43 -3.63 27.46 -1.14
C ASP A 43 -4.30 28.82 -0.84
N GLN A 44 -3.82 29.92 -1.43
CA GLN A 44 -4.42 31.25 -1.27
C GLN A 44 -5.79 31.40 -1.97
N THR A 45 -5.98 30.72 -3.11
CA THR A 45 -7.23 30.80 -3.89
C THR A 45 -8.28 29.79 -3.44
N SER A 46 -7.85 28.71 -2.78
CA SER A 46 -8.71 27.75 -2.10
C SER A 46 -9.20 28.35 -0.79
N ARG A 47 -10.16 29.27 -0.87
CA ARG A 47 -10.87 29.76 0.32
C ARG A 47 -11.43 28.58 1.11
N PRO A 48 -11.29 28.53 2.45
CA PRO A 48 -11.98 27.57 3.30
C PRO A 48 -13.45 27.99 3.41
N HIS A 49 -14.22 27.80 2.35
CA HIS A 49 -15.64 28.10 2.33
C HIS A 49 -16.42 26.88 1.85
N SER A 50 -17.15 26.31 2.81
CA SER A 50 -18.18 25.28 2.64
C SER A 50 -17.64 23.84 2.59
N TYR A 51 -17.17 23.34 3.74
CA TYR A 51 -17.46 21.96 4.11
C TYR A 51 -18.99 21.82 4.24
N SER A 52 -19.65 21.65 3.09
CA SER A 52 -21.06 21.29 3.08
C SER A 52 -21.13 19.81 3.43
N SER A 53 -21.66 19.58 4.63
CA SER A 53 -22.07 18.29 5.18
C SER A 53 -23.09 17.64 4.24
N ALA A 54 -22.61 16.94 3.21
CA ALA A 54 -23.43 16.05 2.40
C ALA A 54 -22.53 14.99 1.76
N LEU A 55 -22.57 13.79 2.35
CA LEU A 55 -22.22 12.48 1.78
C LEU A 55 -21.93 12.54 0.26
N GLY A 56 -20.67 12.73 -0.13
CA GLY A 56 -20.29 12.87 -1.53
C GLY A 56 -18.80 13.10 -1.70
N TYR A 57 -18.04 12.01 -1.79
CA TYR A 57 -16.64 12.03 -2.27
C TYR A 57 -16.59 12.59 -3.69
N THR A 58 -16.39 13.90 -3.84
CA THR A 58 -15.99 14.53 -5.11
C THR A 58 -14.48 14.77 -5.07
N SER A 59 -13.79 14.21 -6.07
CA SER A 59 -12.34 14.35 -6.31
C SER A 59 -11.84 15.81 -6.12
N PRO A 60 -10.65 16.03 -5.53
CA PRO A 60 -10.09 17.36 -5.29
C PRO A 60 -9.56 18.07 -6.56
N PHE A 61 -9.87 17.60 -7.78
CA PHE A 61 -9.49 18.26 -9.02
C PHE A 61 -10.70 18.85 -9.77
N PRO A 62 -10.90 20.18 -9.77
CA PRO A 62 -11.93 20.80 -10.58
C PRO A 62 -11.46 20.86 -12.04
N LEU A 63 -11.83 19.87 -12.84
CA LEU A 63 -11.80 19.97 -14.30
C LEU A 63 -13.22 20.27 -14.79
N ASN A 64 -13.49 21.54 -15.07
CA ASN A 64 -14.66 22.07 -15.78
C ASN A 64 -16.05 21.72 -15.20
N ALA A 65 -16.58 22.52 -14.28
CA ALA A 65 -18.00 22.48 -13.95
C ALA A 65 -18.59 23.88 -13.76
N ILE A 66 -19.51 24.21 -14.67
CA ILE A 66 -20.39 25.38 -14.67
C ILE A 66 -21.34 25.28 -13.45
N PRO A 67 -21.58 26.37 -12.69
CA PRO A 67 -22.43 26.31 -11.50
C PRO A 67 -23.89 26.03 -11.89
N PRO A 68 -24.59 25.09 -11.21
CA PRO A 68 -26.04 24.90 -11.40
C PRO A 68 -26.83 26.04 -10.73
N PRO A 69 -28.02 26.41 -11.25
CA PRO A 69 -28.87 27.43 -10.65
C PRO A 69 -29.57 26.90 -9.39
N ALA A 70 -29.67 27.73 -8.35
CA ALA A 70 -30.27 27.43 -7.06
C ALA A 70 -31.79 27.14 -7.14
N PRO A 71 -32.31 26.12 -6.43
CA PRO A 71 -33.73 26.04 -6.09
C PRO A 71 -34.02 26.34 -4.62
N ARG A 72 -35.22 26.90 -4.42
CA ARG A 72 -35.74 27.54 -3.20
C ARG A 72 -36.13 26.54 -2.10
N SER A 73 -35.95 26.99 -0.85
CA SER A 73 -36.36 26.37 0.42
C SER A 73 -37.86 26.15 0.55
N ILE A 74 -38.26 24.94 0.98
CA ILE A 74 -39.45 24.65 1.84
C ILE A 74 -39.12 23.41 2.71
N TYR A 75 -39.06 23.57 4.04
CA TYR A 75 -39.10 22.52 5.08
C TYR A 75 -40.60 22.27 5.47
N PRO A 76 -41.04 21.13 6.07
CA PRO A 76 -40.57 20.66 7.39
C PRO A 76 -40.57 19.15 7.72
N THR A 77 -39.71 18.85 8.71
CA THR A 77 -39.69 17.83 9.78
C THR A 77 -40.63 16.61 9.79
N VAL A 78 -40.05 15.41 9.94
CA VAL A 78 -40.62 14.25 10.67
C VAL A 78 -39.49 13.51 11.44
N GLU A 79 -39.86 13.02 12.62
CA GLU A 79 -39.08 12.50 13.74
C GLU A 79 -38.52 11.06 13.60
N ASN A 80 -37.58 10.77 14.50
CA ASN A 80 -37.26 9.49 15.16
C ASN A 80 -36.38 8.44 14.46
N GLY A 81 -35.26 8.14 15.12
CA GLY A 81 -34.41 6.97 14.90
C GLY A 81 -33.06 7.09 15.62
N GLY A 82 -33.06 6.90 16.94
CA GLY A 82 -31.89 7.11 17.80
C GLY A 82 -30.74 6.14 17.52
N TYR A 83 -29.56 6.70 17.25
CA TYR A 83 -28.28 6.06 17.50
C TYR A 83 -27.65 6.78 18.69
N HIS A 84 -27.36 6.02 19.74
CA HIS A 84 -26.64 6.50 20.91
C HIS A 84 -25.27 7.04 20.50
N SER A 85 -25.15 8.37 20.56
CA SER A 85 -23.90 9.12 20.54
C SER A 85 -23.19 8.91 21.87
N GLY A 86 -22.28 7.94 21.92
CA GLY A 86 -21.41 7.70 23.06
C GLY A 86 -20.09 7.14 22.59
N LEU A 87 -19.18 7.99 22.12
CA LEU A 87 -17.78 7.65 21.80
C LEU A 87 -16.85 8.88 21.67
N LEU A 88 -17.29 10.10 22.03
CA LEU A 88 -16.39 11.26 22.04
C LEU A 88 -15.30 11.10 23.12
N SER A 89 -15.64 10.53 24.27
CA SER A 89 -14.76 10.45 25.45
C SER A 89 -13.45 9.68 25.23
N ASP A 90 -13.40 8.73 24.29
CA ASP A 90 -12.21 7.88 24.10
C ASP A 90 -11.08 8.58 23.34
N LEU A 91 -11.36 9.68 22.64
CA LEU A 91 -10.33 10.52 22.01
C LEU A 91 -9.70 11.54 22.99
N PHE A 92 -10.27 11.74 24.18
CA PHE A 92 -9.92 12.84 25.10
C PHE A 92 -9.17 12.40 26.37
N VAL A 93 -8.52 11.23 26.40
CA VAL A 93 -7.64 10.88 27.51
C VAL A 93 -6.24 11.45 27.26
N ASP A 94 -6.01 12.68 27.74
CA ASP A 94 -4.73 13.36 27.65
C ASP A 94 -3.88 13.11 28.91
N HIS A 95 -2.65 12.60 28.73
CA HIS A 95 -1.65 12.48 29.78
C HIS A 95 -0.75 13.72 29.72
N GLY A 96 -1.01 14.66 30.63
CA GLY A 96 -0.37 15.98 30.60
C GLY A 96 1.15 15.97 30.80
N HIS A 97 1.81 17.03 30.29
CA HIS A 97 2.65 17.92 31.11
C HIS A 97 3.07 19.21 30.37
N GLU A 98 2.72 20.33 31.02
CA GLU A 98 3.27 21.70 31.10
C GLU A 98 3.66 22.57 29.88
N PRO A 99 3.25 23.87 29.88
CA PRO A 99 3.61 24.87 28.87
C PRO A 99 4.70 25.86 29.35
N THR A 100 5.43 26.48 28.41
CA THR A 100 6.09 27.78 28.68
C THR A 100 5.89 28.77 27.54
N THR A 101 5.29 29.89 27.93
CA THR A 101 4.92 31.11 27.20
C THR A 101 6.14 31.94 26.77
N PHE A 102 6.08 32.64 25.63
CA PHE A 102 6.24 34.10 25.49
C PHE A 102 6.15 34.55 24.00
N ALA A 103 5.32 35.56 23.77
CA ALA A 103 4.90 36.11 22.47
C ALA A 103 5.52 37.52 22.20
N PRO A 104 4.96 38.43 21.35
CA PRO A 104 5.30 38.60 19.93
C PRO A 104 5.53 40.09 19.50
N ARG A 105 6.05 40.36 18.28
CA ARG A 105 5.87 41.60 17.45
C ARG A 105 6.83 41.56 16.25
N ALA A 106 6.61 42.14 15.06
CA ALA A 106 5.62 43.09 14.57
C ALA A 106 5.52 43.01 13.02
N THR A 107 4.34 43.35 12.52
CA THR A 107 3.92 43.57 11.12
C THR A 107 4.64 44.73 10.41
N ARG A 108 4.89 44.58 9.10
CA ARG A 108 4.79 45.68 8.11
C ARG A 108 4.55 45.15 6.68
N SER A 109 3.51 45.69 6.04
CA SER A 109 3.01 45.40 4.69
C SER A 109 3.69 46.24 3.60
N PRO A 110 3.51 45.88 2.29
CA PRO A 110 4.34 46.32 1.16
C PRO A 110 3.65 47.34 0.24
N PRO A 111 4.27 47.74 -0.88
CA PRO A 111 3.52 48.16 -2.05
C PRO A 111 3.89 47.43 -3.36
N SER A 112 2.86 47.35 -4.18
CA SER A 112 2.72 46.82 -5.54
C SER A 112 3.60 47.47 -6.61
N VAL A 113 4.04 46.69 -7.62
CA VAL A 113 4.20 47.17 -9.01
C VAL A 113 3.85 46.05 -9.99
N SER A 114 2.91 46.38 -10.87
CA SER A 114 2.42 45.65 -12.04
C SER A 114 3.45 45.62 -13.16
N GLN A 115 3.58 44.52 -13.91
CA GLN A 115 3.77 44.57 -15.36
C GLN A 115 3.53 43.21 -16.03
N GLN A 116 2.48 43.18 -16.83
CA GLN A 116 2.14 42.12 -17.79
C GLN A 116 3.18 42.09 -18.92
N ARG A 117 3.63 40.89 -19.31
CA ARG A 117 3.98 40.65 -20.71
C ARG A 117 3.68 39.22 -21.13
N ALA A 118 2.80 39.14 -22.12
CA ALA A 118 2.40 37.94 -22.81
C ALA A 118 3.55 37.33 -23.61
N ILE A 119 3.63 36.00 -23.62
CA ILE A 119 4.24 35.23 -24.70
C ILE A 119 3.29 34.07 -24.99
N SER A 120 2.85 34.02 -26.24
CA SER A 120 1.87 33.10 -26.80
C SER A 120 2.56 32.05 -27.66
N SER A 121 1.91 30.89 -27.77
CA SER A 121 2.11 29.79 -28.75
C SER A 121 3.41 28.97 -28.60
N SER A 122 3.43 27.65 -28.77
CA SER A 122 2.64 26.81 -29.68
C SER A 122 2.78 25.31 -29.33
N HIS A 123 1.83 24.52 -29.82
CA HIS A 123 1.90 23.11 -30.19
C HIS A 123 2.26 22.04 -29.13
N SER A 124 1.24 21.29 -28.71
CA SER A 124 1.25 19.82 -28.82
C SER A 124 -0.20 19.33 -28.87
N GLU A 125 -0.58 18.84 -30.05
CA GLU A 125 -1.80 18.08 -30.29
C GLU A 125 -1.67 16.71 -29.62
N GLU A 126 -2.54 16.35 -28.67
CA GLU A 126 -2.91 14.94 -28.45
C GLU A 126 -4.24 14.81 -27.69
N ILE A 127 -5.26 14.39 -28.44
CA ILE A 127 -6.40 13.58 -28.00
C ILE A 127 -7.37 14.24 -27.00
N THR A 128 -8.14 15.21 -27.49
CA THR A 128 -9.47 15.55 -26.96
C THR A 128 -10.54 14.73 -27.66
N LYS A 129 -10.81 13.51 -27.15
CA LYS A 129 -12.18 12.96 -27.28
C LYS A 129 -13.03 13.62 -26.19
N PRO A 130 -14.17 14.24 -26.52
CA PRO A 130 -15.01 14.88 -25.53
C PRO A 130 -15.57 13.78 -24.59
N LEU A 131 -15.28 13.91 -23.28
CA LEU A 131 -16.04 13.25 -22.22
C LEU A 131 -17.43 13.90 -22.14
N SER A 132 -18.26 13.66 -23.14
CA SER A 132 -19.70 13.92 -23.04
C SER A 132 -20.37 12.63 -22.55
N ASP A 133 -21.13 12.75 -21.47
CA ASP A 133 -22.23 11.85 -21.09
C ASP A 133 -21.92 10.58 -20.25
N ALA A 134 -21.25 10.76 -19.10
CA ALA A 134 -21.01 9.67 -18.13
C ALA A 134 -21.55 9.94 -16.70
N SER A 135 -22.68 10.64 -16.53
CA SER A 135 -23.44 10.61 -15.26
C SER A 135 -24.30 9.34 -15.10
N ARG A 136 -24.07 8.32 -15.93
CA ARG A 136 -24.69 7.00 -15.78
C ARG A 136 -24.10 6.31 -14.55
N ASN A 137 -24.92 6.21 -13.50
CA ASN A 137 -24.87 5.24 -12.39
C ASN A 137 -23.68 4.29 -12.46
N TYR A 138 -22.50 4.76 -12.04
CA TYR A 138 -21.40 3.85 -11.82
C TYR A 138 -21.81 2.94 -10.66
N PRO A 139 -21.72 1.61 -10.81
CA PRO A 139 -22.03 0.72 -9.71
C PRO A 139 -21.08 1.08 -8.55
N VAL A 140 -21.66 1.45 -7.41
CA VAL A 140 -20.90 1.59 -6.18
C VAL A 140 -20.87 0.20 -5.57
N GLY A 141 -19.69 -0.40 -5.49
CA GLY A 141 -19.51 -1.72 -4.87
C GLY A 141 -19.95 -1.69 -3.40
N ARG A 142 -20.11 -2.87 -2.78
CA ARG A 142 -20.43 -2.93 -1.35
C ARG A 142 -19.20 -2.47 -0.54
N PRO A 143 -19.35 -1.53 0.41
CA PRO A 143 -18.25 -1.14 1.29
C PRO A 143 -17.81 -2.32 2.16
N SER A 144 -16.53 -2.34 2.52
CA SER A 144 -16.05 -3.16 3.63
C SER A 144 -16.50 -2.54 4.96
N ASP A 145 -16.62 -3.35 6.01
CA ASP A 145 -16.95 -2.89 7.36
C ASP A 145 -15.91 -1.86 7.85
N ALA A 146 -14.64 -2.08 7.50
CA ALA A 146 -13.53 -1.17 7.76
C ALA A 146 -13.72 0.21 7.09
N CYS A 147 -14.44 0.28 5.96
CA CYS A 147 -14.65 1.55 5.27
C CYS A 147 -15.49 2.51 6.09
N PHE A 148 -16.51 2.03 6.79
CA PHE A 148 -17.35 2.88 7.63
C PHE A 148 -16.56 3.45 8.81
N ASP A 149 -15.74 2.62 9.45
CA ASP A 149 -14.87 3.05 10.54
C ASP A 149 -13.85 4.09 10.04
N ILE A 150 -13.21 3.89 8.88
CA ILE A 150 -12.29 4.86 8.28
C ILE A 150 -13.00 6.18 7.98
N ILE A 151 -14.16 6.15 7.30
CA ILE A 151 -14.92 7.36 6.96
C ILE A 151 -15.30 8.13 8.22
N HIS A 152 -15.79 7.43 9.24
CA HIS A 152 -16.19 8.02 10.51
C HIS A 152 -15.02 8.74 11.18
N HIS A 153 -13.88 8.07 11.33
CA HIS A 153 -12.72 8.67 11.98
C HIS A 153 -12.08 9.80 11.15
N GLU A 154 -12.00 9.67 9.82
CA GLU A 154 -11.57 10.77 8.97
C GLU A 154 -12.50 12.00 9.11
N GLY A 155 -13.81 11.76 9.26
CA GLY A 155 -14.80 12.80 9.54
C GLY A 155 -14.55 13.50 10.88
N LEU A 156 -14.30 12.73 11.94
CA LEU A 156 -13.96 13.27 13.27
C LEU A 156 -12.68 14.09 13.24
N VAL A 157 -11.63 13.62 12.56
CA VAL A 157 -10.39 14.39 12.42
C VAL A 157 -10.65 15.73 11.74
N ARG A 158 -11.38 15.75 10.63
CA ARG A 158 -11.74 17.01 9.93
C ARG A 158 -12.59 17.93 10.81
N GLN A 159 -13.52 17.37 11.59
CA GLN A 159 -14.33 18.15 12.52
C GLN A 159 -13.46 18.81 13.60
N ILE A 160 -12.58 18.03 14.26
CA ILE A 160 -11.66 18.55 15.29
C ILE A 160 -10.78 19.66 14.70
N MET A 161 -10.23 19.47 13.50
CA MET A 161 -9.42 20.50 12.85
C MET A 161 -10.19 21.81 12.64
N VAL A 162 -11.48 21.75 12.27
CA VAL A 162 -12.30 22.94 12.06
C VAL A 162 -12.66 23.61 13.39
N GLU A 163 -13.01 22.82 14.41
CA GLU A 163 -13.41 23.30 15.73
C GLU A 163 -12.22 23.91 16.49
N GLU A 164 -11.09 23.20 16.59
CA GLU A 164 -9.89 23.70 17.27
C GLU A 164 -9.34 24.96 16.58
N PHE A 165 -9.37 25.00 15.24
CA PHE A 165 -8.96 26.20 14.49
C PHE A 165 -9.91 27.39 14.70
N ALA A 166 -11.20 27.13 14.95
CA ALA A 166 -12.15 28.19 15.29
C ALA A 166 -11.98 28.68 16.74
N GLU A 167 -11.62 27.80 17.68
CA GLU A 167 -11.48 28.11 19.10
C GLU A 167 -10.13 28.74 19.45
N ASP A 168 -9.02 28.12 19.05
CA ASP A 168 -7.66 28.60 19.28
C ASP A 168 -6.70 28.15 18.15
N PRO A 169 -6.50 29.00 17.12
CA PRO A 169 -5.56 28.73 16.04
C PRO A 169 -4.12 28.46 16.51
N ALA A 170 -3.72 28.94 17.70
CA ALA A 170 -2.36 28.77 18.20
C ALA A 170 -2.12 27.43 18.88
N ASN A 171 -3.18 26.73 19.32
CA ASN A 171 -3.10 25.47 20.05
C ASN A 171 -3.76 24.30 19.31
N CYS A 172 -3.98 24.44 18.00
CA CYS A 172 -4.49 23.36 17.17
C CYS A 172 -3.54 22.16 17.20
N GLN A 173 -4.11 20.97 17.40
CA GLN A 173 -3.35 19.75 17.29
C GLN A 173 -2.83 19.58 15.86
N SER A 174 -1.63 19.03 15.74
CA SER A 174 -1.09 18.70 14.43
C SER A 174 -1.94 17.61 13.76
N LEU A 175 -2.11 17.70 12.44
CA LEU A 175 -2.80 16.64 11.68
C LEU A 175 -2.12 15.28 11.87
N ASP A 176 -0.80 15.23 12.08
CA ASP A 176 -0.09 13.96 12.36
C ASP A 176 -0.52 13.37 13.70
N SER A 177 -0.65 14.20 14.74
CA SER A 177 -1.15 13.78 16.06
C SER A 177 -2.59 13.26 15.96
N LEU A 178 -3.45 13.95 15.19
CA LEU A 178 -4.83 13.54 14.96
C LEU A 178 -4.94 12.21 14.21
N VAL A 179 -4.17 12.05 13.13
CA VAL A 179 -4.11 10.80 12.36
C VAL A 179 -3.56 9.66 13.21
N ALA A 180 -2.52 9.88 14.01
CA ALA A 180 -1.98 8.88 14.92
C ALA A 180 -3.02 8.41 15.95
N ARG A 181 -3.78 9.35 16.54
CA ARG A 181 -4.89 9.02 17.45
C ARG A 181 -6.00 8.24 16.75
N MET A 182 -6.36 8.61 15.52
CA MET A 182 -7.32 7.85 14.71
C MET A 182 -6.85 6.41 14.50
N LEU A 183 -5.60 6.20 14.07
CA LEU A 183 -5.08 4.85 13.81
C LEU A 183 -4.98 4.03 15.10
N GLN A 184 -4.61 4.65 16.23
CA GLN A 184 -4.61 4.01 17.54
C GLN A 184 -6.02 3.60 17.99
N SER A 185 -7.03 4.44 17.74
CA SER A 185 -8.45 4.11 18.00
C SER A 185 -8.89 2.90 17.19
N LEU A 186 -8.58 2.88 15.88
CA LEU A 186 -8.87 1.73 15.02
C LEU A 186 -8.15 0.47 15.51
N ALA A 187 -6.87 0.57 15.85
CA ALA A 187 -6.10 -0.57 16.38
C ALA A 187 -6.70 -1.12 17.69
N SER A 188 -7.23 -0.25 18.55
CA SER A 188 -7.78 -0.65 19.85
C SER A 188 -9.18 -1.29 19.74
N SER A 189 -9.84 -1.16 18.58
CA SER A 189 -11.15 -1.76 18.32
C SER A 189 -11.07 -3.27 18.16
N GLU A 190 -11.95 -4.01 18.85
CA GLU A 190 -12.09 -5.47 18.72
C GLU A 190 -12.39 -5.89 17.27
N LYS A 191 -13.18 -5.08 16.54
CA LYS A 191 -13.54 -5.33 15.13
C LYS A 191 -12.32 -5.39 14.20
N TRP A 192 -11.22 -4.77 14.62
CA TRP A 192 -9.99 -4.67 13.84
C TRP A 192 -8.93 -5.66 14.27
N GLU A 193 -9.20 -6.59 15.20
CA GLU A 193 -8.21 -7.50 15.79
C GLU A 193 -7.27 -8.11 14.73
N ARG A 194 -7.82 -8.79 13.72
CA ARG A 194 -7.01 -9.43 12.68
C ARG A 194 -6.19 -8.44 11.84
N HIS A 195 -6.74 -7.25 11.57
CA HIS A 195 -6.04 -6.23 10.81
C HIS A 195 -4.97 -5.54 11.66
N ARG A 196 -5.25 -5.29 12.94
CA ARG A 196 -4.30 -4.78 13.93
C ARG A 196 -3.09 -5.69 13.99
N ASP A 197 -3.28 -6.98 14.16
CA ASP A 197 -2.17 -7.92 14.35
C ASP A 197 -1.28 -7.97 13.11
N PHE A 198 -1.88 -7.96 11.93
CA PHE A 198 -1.18 -7.85 10.66
C PHE A 198 -0.41 -6.52 10.53
N CYS A 199 -1.05 -5.38 10.81
CA CYS A 199 -0.41 -4.07 10.78
C CYS A 199 0.71 -3.95 11.81
N ASN A 200 0.55 -4.49 13.01
CA ASN A 200 1.60 -4.50 14.03
C ASN A 200 2.79 -5.36 13.61
N ALA A 201 2.55 -6.52 12.99
CA ALA A 201 3.62 -7.40 12.52
C ALA A 201 4.45 -6.78 11.40
N LEU A 202 3.83 -5.98 10.51
CA LEU A 202 4.46 -5.40 9.32
C LEU A 202 4.82 -3.92 9.45
N ASN A 203 4.75 -3.33 10.65
CA ASN A 203 4.81 -1.88 10.85
C ASN A 203 3.90 -1.11 9.87
N GLY A 204 2.71 -1.68 9.61
CA GLY A 204 1.75 -1.17 8.64
C GLY A 204 1.25 0.23 8.99
N TRP A 205 1.12 0.56 10.28
CA TRP A 205 0.65 1.87 10.72
C TRP A 205 1.51 3.03 10.23
N ASP A 206 2.84 2.85 10.17
CA ASP A 206 3.77 3.84 9.64
C ASP A 206 3.52 4.15 8.15
N LYS A 207 2.98 3.17 7.42
CA LYS A 207 2.62 3.28 6.00
C LYS A 207 1.21 3.86 5.83
N LEU A 208 0.28 3.51 6.72
CA LEU A 208 -1.12 3.96 6.68
C LEU A 208 -1.32 5.41 7.14
N GLY A 209 -0.47 5.91 8.05
CA GLY A 209 -0.49 7.30 8.53
C GLY A 209 -0.42 8.32 7.39
N PRO A 210 0.65 8.32 6.56
CA PRO A 210 0.77 9.21 5.42
C PRO A 210 -0.39 9.12 4.42
N ILE A 211 -0.94 7.92 4.17
CA ILE A 211 -2.09 7.72 3.26
C ILE A 211 -3.33 8.40 3.83
N THR A 212 -3.61 8.16 5.12
CA THR A 212 -4.75 8.74 5.82
C THR A 212 -4.62 10.27 5.87
N ARG A 213 -3.42 10.78 6.13
CA ARG A 213 -3.10 12.21 6.05
C ARG A 213 -3.42 12.80 4.68
N TRP A 214 -2.96 12.16 3.60
CA TRP A 214 -3.26 12.60 2.24
C TRP A 214 -4.76 12.57 1.93
N ARG A 215 -5.50 11.56 2.41
CA ARG A 215 -6.96 11.50 2.22
C ARG A 215 -7.72 12.59 2.98
N ILE A 216 -7.22 12.99 4.15
CA ILE A 216 -7.81 14.08 4.95
C ILE A 216 -7.47 15.44 4.34
N GLU A 217 -6.20 15.65 3.98
CA GLU A 217 -5.67 16.90 3.43
C GLU A 217 -4.88 16.62 2.13
N PRO A 218 -5.56 16.52 0.97
CA PRO A 218 -4.96 16.07 -0.29
C PRO A 218 -4.13 17.17 -0.97
N THR A 219 -2.93 17.41 -0.45
CA THR A 219 -1.95 18.34 -1.04
C THR A 219 -0.89 17.60 -1.86
N ALA A 220 -0.24 18.31 -2.79
CA ALA A 220 0.91 17.78 -3.53
C ALA A 220 2.04 17.35 -2.57
N LYS A 221 2.26 18.10 -1.49
CA LYS A 221 3.22 17.77 -0.43
C LYS A 221 2.92 16.40 0.18
N HIS A 222 1.68 16.15 0.61
CA HIS A 222 1.31 14.87 1.22
C HIS A 222 1.32 13.73 0.20
N TYR A 223 0.92 13.99 -1.05
CA TYR A 223 0.99 12.98 -2.11
C TYR A 223 2.44 12.51 -2.35
N MET A 224 3.40 13.43 -2.36
CA MET A 224 4.82 13.11 -2.58
C MET A 224 5.45 12.34 -1.39
N GLN A 225 4.89 12.46 -0.19
CA GLN A 225 5.31 11.71 0.99
C GLN A 225 4.85 10.24 0.97
N LEU A 226 3.89 9.88 0.12
CA LEU A 226 3.44 8.50 0.01
C LEU A 226 4.53 7.63 -0.64
N ALA A 227 4.76 6.45 -0.06
CA ALA A 227 5.58 5.42 -0.67
C ALA A 227 5.00 5.04 -2.05
N PRO A 228 5.85 4.72 -3.05
CA PRO A 228 5.40 4.49 -4.43
C PRO A 228 4.22 3.51 -4.57
N ASP A 229 4.23 2.42 -3.80
CA ASP A 229 3.19 1.38 -3.87
C ASP A 229 1.82 1.82 -3.32
N TYR A 230 1.80 2.86 -2.49
CA TYR A 230 0.59 3.41 -1.91
C TYR A 230 0.12 4.69 -2.60
N ARG A 231 0.91 5.27 -3.51
CA ARG A 231 0.49 6.44 -4.28
C ARG A 231 -0.79 6.14 -5.06
N PRO A 232 -1.87 6.92 -4.89
CA PRO A 232 -3.09 6.76 -5.64
C PRO A 232 -2.83 6.83 -7.14
N SER A 233 -3.36 5.88 -7.89
CA SER A 233 -3.29 5.92 -9.35
C SER A 233 -4.15 7.08 -9.90
N ARG A 234 -3.94 7.44 -11.18
CA ARG A 234 -4.83 8.38 -11.88
C ARG A 234 -6.29 7.93 -11.82
N LEU A 235 -6.55 6.62 -11.84
CA LEU A 235 -7.89 6.08 -11.74
C LEU A 235 -8.50 6.34 -10.35
N GLN A 236 -7.75 6.07 -9.29
CA GLN A 236 -8.19 6.35 -7.91
C GLN A 236 -8.44 7.84 -7.68
N MET A 237 -7.64 8.73 -8.28
CA MET A 237 -7.81 10.18 -8.17
C MET A 237 -9.03 10.72 -8.95
N THR A 238 -9.55 9.97 -9.93
CA THR A 238 -10.63 10.42 -10.84
C THR A 238 -11.95 9.68 -10.64
N ARG A 239 -11.95 8.53 -9.94
CA ARG A 239 -13.14 7.73 -9.67
C ARG A 239 -13.38 7.56 -8.19
N HIS A 240 -14.66 7.60 -7.81
CA HIS A 240 -15.09 7.18 -6.48
C HIS A 240 -14.65 5.75 -6.19
N HIS A 241 -14.09 5.52 -5.01
CA HIS A 241 -13.74 4.21 -4.50
C HIS A 241 -13.77 4.20 -2.97
N TRP A 242 -13.90 3.01 -2.39
CA TRP A 242 -13.97 2.87 -0.94
C TRP A 242 -12.60 3.07 -0.27
N PRO A 243 -12.55 3.71 0.92
CA PRO A 243 -11.30 4.11 1.55
C PRO A 243 -10.26 3.03 1.78
N ILE A 244 -10.72 1.82 2.12
CA ILE A 244 -9.83 0.69 2.38
C ILE A 244 -8.99 0.30 1.15
N VAL A 245 -9.45 0.66 -0.06
CA VAL A 245 -8.69 0.40 -1.29
C VAL A 245 -7.37 1.14 -1.28
N ASP A 246 -7.31 2.38 -0.75
CA ASP A 246 -6.06 3.14 -0.67
C ASP A 246 -5.00 2.49 0.24
N TRP A 247 -5.45 1.68 1.21
CA TRP A 247 -4.59 1.00 2.18
C TRP A 247 -3.96 -0.28 1.61
N LEU A 248 -4.27 -0.67 0.38
CA LEU A 248 -3.69 -1.87 -0.24
C LEU A 248 -2.36 -1.54 -0.96
N PRO A 249 -1.28 -2.30 -0.72
CA PRO A 249 0.05 -2.01 -1.27
C PRO A 249 0.26 -2.55 -2.70
N PHE A 250 -0.82 -2.68 -3.49
CA PHE A 250 -0.79 -3.30 -4.82
C PHE A 250 -1.54 -2.44 -5.85
N PRO A 251 -0.87 -1.48 -6.50
CA PRO A 251 -1.50 -0.52 -7.41
C PRO A 251 -2.44 -1.13 -8.45
N LYS A 252 -2.04 -2.23 -9.11
CA LYS A 252 -2.90 -2.82 -10.16
C LYS A 252 -4.09 -3.59 -9.60
N ILE A 253 -3.98 -4.13 -8.38
CA ILE A 253 -5.14 -4.71 -7.68
C ILE A 253 -6.11 -3.58 -7.30
N ARG A 254 -5.60 -2.46 -6.73
CA ARG A 254 -6.42 -1.28 -6.42
C ARG A 254 -7.18 -0.81 -7.65
N ASP A 255 -6.50 -0.62 -8.78
CA ASP A 255 -7.14 -0.21 -10.03
C ASP A 255 -8.23 -1.19 -10.48
N ALA A 256 -7.99 -2.50 -10.38
CA ALA A 256 -8.98 -3.51 -10.74
C ALA A 256 -10.23 -3.46 -9.84
N LEU A 257 -10.06 -3.18 -8.53
CA LEU A 257 -11.15 -2.97 -7.58
C LEU A 257 -11.93 -1.69 -7.89
N VAL A 258 -11.25 -0.61 -8.28
CA VAL A 258 -11.90 0.66 -8.67
C VAL A 258 -12.65 0.53 -10.01
N LEU A 259 -12.16 -0.29 -10.94
CA LEU A 259 -12.82 -0.51 -12.24
C LEU A 259 -14.05 -1.41 -12.15
N ASN A 260 -14.09 -2.37 -11.22
CA ASN A 260 -15.15 -3.37 -11.13
C ASN A 260 -15.64 -3.56 -9.68
N PRO A 261 -16.07 -2.50 -8.99
CA PRO A 261 -16.35 -2.54 -7.56
C PRO A 261 -17.52 -3.49 -7.20
N GLU A 262 -18.44 -3.76 -8.11
CA GLU A 262 -19.55 -4.71 -7.93
C GLU A 262 -19.13 -6.18 -7.97
N ARG A 263 -17.93 -6.49 -8.49
CA ARG A 263 -17.46 -7.88 -8.64
C ARG A 263 -16.77 -8.42 -7.39
N TYR A 264 -16.39 -7.52 -6.48
CA TYR A 264 -15.52 -7.86 -5.36
C TYR A 264 -16.17 -7.48 -4.03
N ASP A 265 -16.27 -8.46 -3.13
CA ASP A 265 -16.55 -8.18 -1.72
C ASP A 265 -15.26 -7.70 -1.05
N LEU A 266 -15.21 -6.41 -0.69
CA LEU A 266 -14.01 -5.81 -0.11
C LEU A 266 -13.62 -6.42 1.24
N ASN A 267 -14.57 -6.88 2.07
CA ASN A 267 -14.25 -7.58 3.33
C ASN A 267 -13.49 -8.87 3.04
N LYS A 268 -13.97 -9.61 2.03
CA LYS A 268 -13.33 -10.86 1.59
C LYS A 268 -11.97 -10.59 0.96
N VAL A 269 -11.85 -9.60 0.08
CA VAL A 269 -10.57 -9.24 -0.55
C VAL A 269 -9.53 -8.86 0.50
N CYS A 270 -9.87 -8.00 1.47
CA CYS A 270 -8.93 -7.59 2.51
C CYS A 270 -8.49 -8.77 3.39
N SER A 271 -9.42 -9.65 3.77
CA SER A 271 -9.13 -10.82 4.60
C SER A 271 -8.21 -11.81 3.88
N GLU A 272 -8.50 -12.11 2.62
CA GLU A 272 -7.71 -13.04 1.79
C GLU A 272 -6.35 -12.46 1.39
N LEU A 273 -6.27 -11.14 1.18
CA LEU A 273 -5.02 -10.45 0.91
C LEU A 273 -4.07 -10.55 2.11
N ASN A 274 -4.57 -10.27 3.32
CA ASN A 274 -3.78 -10.40 4.54
C ASN A 274 -3.31 -11.86 4.75
N ALA A 275 -4.20 -12.84 4.53
CA ALA A 275 -3.87 -14.26 4.68
C ALA A 275 -2.90 -14.79 3.61
N SER A 276 -2.87 -14.17 2.42
CA SER A 276 -2.04 -14.59 1.29
C SER A 276 -0.74 -13.79 1.16
N PHE A 277 -0.49 -12.83 2.03
CA PHE A 277 0.71 -12.00 1.99
C PHE A 277 1.95 -12.87 2.24
N CYS A 278 2.93 -12.79 1.35
CA CYS A 278 4.13 -13.62 1.41
C CYS A 278 5.39 -12.87 1.02
N LEU A 279 6.51 -13.29 1.61
CA LEU A 279 7.83 -12.83 1.26
C LEU A 279 8.50 -13.87 0.35
N GLU A 280 8.82 -13.48 -0.87
CA GLU A 280 9.59 -14.30 -1.81
C GLU A 280 11.09 -14.10 -1.55
N MET A 281 11.85 -15.19 -1.46
CA MET A 281 13.30 -15.15 -1.27
C MET A 281 13.99 -16.33 -1.98
N GLU A 282 15.27 -16.18 -2.29
CA GLU A 282 16.08 -17.28 -2.84
C GLU A 282 16.25 -18.39 -1.79
N PHE A 283 16.17 -19.65 -2.22
CA PHE A 283 16.32 -20.82 -1.36
C PHE A 283 17.66 -20.78 -0.59
N ALA A 284 18.74 -20.38 -1.25
CA ALA A 284 20.06 -20.25 -0.65
C ALA A 284 20.11 -19.24 0.51
N ASN A 285 19.22 -18.26 0.54
CA ASN A 285 19.12 -17.28 1.61
C ASN A 285 18.32 -17.81 2.81
N ALA A 286 17.30 -18.64 2.57
CA ALA A 286 16.54 -19.30 3.63
C ALA A 286 17.34 -20.42 4.30
N TYR A 287 18.16 -21.14 3.51
CA TYR A 287 18.93 -22.32 3.93
C TYR A 287 20.37 -22.27 3.39
N PRO A 288 21.25 -21.42 3.96
CA PRO A 288 22.63 -21.27 3.50
C PRO A 288 23.46 -22.56 3.66
N ASP A 289 23.10 -23.41 4.62
CA ASP A 289 23.82 -24.65 4.94
C ASP A 289 23.28 -25.89 4.20
N ALA A 290 22.26 -25.74 3.35
CA ALA A 290 21.70 -26.86 2.60
C ALA A 290 22.64 -27.29 1.46
N GLU A 291 22.85 -28.61 1.30
CA GLU A 291 23.58 -29.16 0.14
C GLU A 291 22.84 -28.84 -1.17
N LEU A 292 23.31 -27.79 -1.86
CA LEU A 292 22.79 -27.40 -3.16
C LEU A 292 23.11 -28.46 -4.22
N GLY A 293 22.13 -28.77 -5.08
CA GLY A 293 22.39 -29.58 -6.26
C GLY A 293 23.33 -28.84 -7.21
N ASP A 294 24.43 -29.49 -7.61
CA ASP A 294 25.41 -28.88 -8.52
C ASP A 294 24.72 -28.48 -9.84
N SER A 295 24.69 -27.17 -10.13
CA SER A 295 24.03 -26.59 -11.31
C SER A 295 24.91 -26.72 -12.57
N GLY A 296 25.70 -27.81 -12.65
CA GLY A 296 26.79 -28.02 -13.59
C GLY A 296 26.55 -29.21 -14.54
N MET A 297 26.33 -28.88 -15.81
CA MET A 297 26.68 -29.65 -17.02
C MET A 297 25.98 -31.01 -17.31
N ALA A 298 25.31 -31.01 -18.47
CA ALA A 298 25.15 -32.11 -19.42
C ALA A 298 24.12 -33.22 -19.12
N GLN A 299 22.94 -33.03 -19.71
CA GLN A 299 22.21 -34.10 -20.38
C GLN A 299 23.19 -34.91 -21.26
N THR A 300 23.64 -36.05 -20.77
CA THR A 300 24.26 -37.07 -21.64
C THR A 300 23.25 -38.18 -21.84
N ARG A 301 22.68 -38.15 -23.05
CA ARG A 301 21.90 -39.21 -23.68
C ARG A 301 22.56 -40.59 -23.51
N ALA A 302 21.67 -41.58 -23.46
CA ALA A 302 21.79 -42.92 -24.02
C ALA A 302 22.72 -43.93 -23.31
N HIS A 303 22.08 -45.00 -22.80
CA HIS A 303 22.29 -46.43 -23.11
C HIS A 303 21.56 -47.19 -22.00
N GLY A 304 20.34 -47.73 -22.16
CA GLY A 304 19.98 -48.74 -23.15
C GLY A 304 20.71 -50.04 -22.80
N THR A 305 20.03 -51.00 -22.13
CA THR A 305 20.19 -52.47 -22.30
C THR A 305 19.24 -53.24 -21.35
N THR A 306 18.11 -53.65 -21.95
CA THR A 306 17.42 -54.97 -21.91
C THR A 306 16.91 -55.67 -20.63
N ARG A 307 15.58 -55.93 -20.70
CA ARG A 307 14.84 -57.22 -20.58
C ARG A 307 14.78 -57.94 -19.22
N SER A 308 13.53 -58.07 -18.73
CA SER A 308 12.85 -59.34 -18.43
C SER A 308 11.44 -59.05 -17.87
N VAL A 309 10.43 -58.77 -18.70
CA VAL A 309 9.29 -59.66 -19.03
C VAL A 309 8.84 -60.60 -17.90
N GLY A 310 7.70 -60.27 -17.28
CA GLY A 310 6.81 -61.18 -16.57
C GLY A 310 5.37 -60.63 -16.65
N PRO A 311 4.41 -61.32 -17.28
CA PRO A 311 3.05 -60.82 -17.46
C PRO A 311 2.11 -61.31 -16.35
N GLY A 312 1.31 -60.42 -15.77
CA GLY A 312 0.34 -60.78 -14.73
C GLY A 312 -0.69 -59.70 -14.44
N GLY A 313 -1.72 -59.65 -15.30
CA GLY A 313 -3.15 -59.48 -14.97
C GLY A 313 -3.66 -58.24 -14.17
N PRO A 314 -4.76 -57.58 -14.61
CA PRO A 314 -5.15 -56.23 -14.18
C PRO A 314 -6.27 -56.23 -13.11
N THR A 315 -6.46 -55.10 -12.40
CA THR A 315 -7.75 -54.43 -12.10
C THR A 315 -7.63 -53.38 -10.96
N ARG A 316 -8.44 -52.31 -11.08
CA ARG A 316 -8.77 -51.24 -10.10
C ARG A 316 -7.68 -50.21 -9.82
N SER A 317 -7.88 -48.90 -9.81
CA SER A 317 -8.98 -47.94 -10.10
C SER A 317 -8.29 -46.56 -10.18
N PRO A 318 -8.81 -45.55 -10.90
CA PRO A 318 -8.15 -44.25 -11.01
C PRO A 318 -8.48 -43.39 -9.77
N SER A 319 -7.52 -43.22 -8.86
CA SER A 319 -7.58 -42.16 -7.86
C SER A 319 -6.78 -40.96 -8.37
N ASN A 320 -7.50 -39.93 -8.81
CA ASN A 320 -6.99 -38.59 -9.05
C ASN A 320 -6.31 -38.04 -7.79
N ASN A 321 -4.99 -38.16 -7.71
CA ASN A 321 -4.12 -37.32 -6.88
C ASN A 321 -2.96 -36.86 -7.78
N ILE A 322 -3.28 -35.99 -8.74
CA ILE A 322 -2.32 -35.28 -9.58
C ILE A 322 -1.97 -33.98 -8.84
N PHE A 323 -1.24 -34.11 -7.74
CA PHE A 323 -0.40 -33.06 -7.16
C PHE A 323 0.84 -33.75 -6.59
N ASN A 324 1.70 -34.14 -7.53
CA ASN A 324 3.13 -34.38 -7.48
C ASN A 324 3.80 -34.58 -6.10
N ASP A 325 3.91 -35.84 -5.70
CA ASP A 325 4.94 -36.36 -4.79
C ASP A 325 6.33 -36.47 -5.48
N THR A 326 6.46 -35.91 -6.69
CA THR A 326 7.66 -35.98 -7.54
C THR A 326 8.65 -34.83 -7.32
N HIS A 327 8.31 -33.80 -6.55
CA HIS A 327 9.20 -32.67 -6.26
C HIS A 327 10.10 -32.88 -5.04
N LEU A 328 9.71 -33.73 -4.08
CA LEU A 328 10.50 -34.04 -2.88
C LEU A 328 11.82 -34.78 -3.15
N ARG A 329 12.12 -35.15 -4.41
CA ARG A 329 13.36 -35.86 -4.78
C ARG A 329 14.44 -34.99 -5.42
N ARG A 330 14.16 -33.74 -5.78
CA ARG A 330 15.16 -32.89 -6.43
C ARG A 330 15.90 -32.09 -5.37
N LYS A 331 17.25 -32.22 -5.32
CA LYS A 331 18.06 -31.28 -4.54
C LYS A 331 17.76 -29.86 -5.05
N PRO A 332 17.38 -28.92 -4.17
CA PRO A 332 17.10 -27.56 -4.59
C PRO A 332 18.35 -26.95 -5.24
N ARG A 333 18.11 -26.18 -6.30
CA ARG A 333 19.13 -25.37 -6.95
C ARG A 333 19.29 -24.06 -6.19
N LYS A 334 20.46 -23.44 -6.35
CA LYS A 334 20.77 -22.15 -5.72
C LYS A 334 19.76 -21.06 -6.11
N ASP A 335 19.27 -21.13 -7.33
CA ASP A 335 18.34 -20.17 -7.92
C ASP A 335 16.87 -20.55 -7.70
N ASP A 336 16.59 -21.62 -6.96
CA ASP A 336 15.21 -21.95 -6.62
C ASP A 336 14.67 -20.89 -5.65
N VAL A 337 13.41 -20.53 -5.84
CA VAL A 337 12.74 -19.49 -5.07
C VAL A 337 11.79 -20.13 -4.10
N VAL A 338 11.82 -19.68 -2.85
CA VAL A 338 10.87 -20.07 -1.81
C VAL A 338 10.08 -18.86 -1.37
N TYR A 339 8.98 -19.11 -0.67
CA TYR A 339 8.23 -18.05 -0.04
C TYR A 339 7.73 -18.43 1.34
N VAL A 340 7.58 -17.40 2.15
CA VAL A 340 7.13 -17.51 3.53
C VAL A 340 5.80 -16.78 3.64
N LEU A 341 4.76 -17.48 4.14
CA LEU A 341 3.49 -16.84 4.47
C LEU A 341 3.66 -15.96 5.71
N ILE A 342 3.31 -14.68 5.58
CA ILE A 342 3.40 -13.72 6.70
C ILE A 342 2.40 -14.07 7.80
N GLN A 343 1.31 -14.75 7.46
CA GLN A 343 0.33 -15.21 8.45
C GLN A 343 1.00 -16.10 9.53
N GLU A 344 1.93 -17.00 9.18
CA GLU A 344 2.66 -17.79 10.18
C GLU A 344 3.44 -16.91 11.16
N TYR A 345 4.05 -15.83 10.65
CA TYR A 345 4.78 -14.88 11.47
C TYR A 345 3.87 -14.07 12.38
N VAL A 346 2.70 -13.67 11.88
CA VAL A 346 1.66 -12.98 12.65
C VAL A 346 1.16 -13.89 13.77
N ASP A 347 0.81 -15.14 13.46
CA ASP A 347 0.28 -16.12 14.42
C ASP A 347 1.31 -16.44 15.52
N HIS A 348 2.58 -16.56 15.14
CA HIS A 348 3.68 -16.70 16.09
C HIS A 348 3.83 -15.47 17.00
N ARG A 349 3.75 -14.25 16.44
CA ARG A 349 3.89 -12.98 17.18
C ARG A 349 2.74 -12.74 18.16
N THR A 350 1.52 -13.13 17.81
CA THR A 350 0.32 -12.95 18.64
C THR A 350 0.12 -14.09 19.64
N GLY A 351 0.84 -15.20 19.48
CA GLY A 351 0.67 -16.40 20.31
C GLY A 351 -0.59 -17.19 19.95
N ALA A 352 -1.22 -16.94 18.80
CA ALA A 352 -2.42 -17.64 18.34
C ALA A 352 -2.21 -19.17 18.31
N ASP A 353 -1.00 -19.62 17.95
CA ASP A 353 -0.61 -21.03 17.96
C ASP A 353 -0.71 -21.71 19.34
N SER A 354 -0.68 -20.94 20.43
CA SER A 354 -0.72 -21.47 21.79
C SER A 354 -2.13 -21.83 22.26
N SER A 355 -3.17 -21.41 21.55
CA SER A 355 -4.55 -21.43 22.05
C SER A 355 -5.41 -22.61 21.60
N THR A 356 -4.96 -23.46 20.67
CA THR A 356 -5.77 -24.57 20.10
C THR A 356 -5.41 -25.97 20.58
N THR A 357 -4.51 -26.15 21.56
CA THR A 357 -4.15 -27.49 22.04
C THR A 357 -4.58 -27.72 23.49
N THR A 358 -5.90 -27.80 23.72
CA THR A 358 -6.49 -28.30 24.98
C THR A 358 -6.84 -29.78 24.84
N ALA A 359 -5.84 -30.67 24.80
CA ALA A 359 -5.93 -32.10 25.15
C ALA A 359 -4.68 -32.83 24.62
N GLY A 360 -3.65 -32.98 25.46
CA GLY A 360 -2.49 -33.80 25.09
C GLY A 360 -1.20 -33.27 25.66
N SER A 361 -0.97 -33.59 26.93
CA SER A 361 0.33 -33.51 27.58
C SER A 361 1.41 -34.14 26.68
N GLN A 362 2.57 -33.46 26.56
CA GLN A 362 3.80 -33.87 25.85
C GLN A 362 3.97 -33.35 24.41
N SER A 363 4.22 -32.04 24.24
CA SER A 363 5.34 -31.51 23.42
C SER A 363 5.22 -29.98 23.23
N GLN A 364 5.46 -29.20 24.28
CA GLN A 364 5.92 -27.81 24.09
C GLN A 364 7.40 -27.86 23.68
N GLN A 365 7.69 -28.35 22.48
CA GLN A 365 8.95 -27.99 21.84
C GLN A 365 8.73 -26.58 21.31
N HIS A 366 9.42 -25.60 21.90
CA HIS A 366 9.54 -24.27 21.32
C HIS A 366 9.91 -24.45 19.84
N ARG A 367 8.97 -24.19 18.93
CA ARG A 367 9.25 -24.23 17.50
C ARG A 367 10.29 -23.16 17.24
N HIS A 368 11.53 -23.57 17.00
CA HIS A 368 12.62 -22.64 16.73
C HIS A 368 12.35 -21.97 15.38
N ILE A 369 12.25 -20.64 15.38
CA ILE A 369 12.17 -19.88 14.13
C ILE A 369 13.51 -19.98 13.41
N ASN A 370 13.48 -20.21 12.10
CA ASN A 370 14.65 -20.10 11.25
C ASN A 370 15.14 -18.63 11.26
N GLU A 371 16.29 -18.40 11.90
CA GLU A 371 16.88 -17.06 12.08
C GLU A 371 17.18 -16.35 10.75
N ASN A 372 17.52 -17.09 9.69
CA ASN A 372 17.76 -16.52 8.37
C ASN A 372 16.45 -15.99 7.78
N ILE A 373 15.39 -16.79 7.82
CA ILE A 373 14.05 -16.39 7.37
C ILE A 373 13.57 -15.16 8.17
N LEU A 374 13.72 -15.18 9.50
CA LEU A 374 13.34 -14.06 10.36
C LEU A 374 14.14 -12.78 10.02
N THR A 375 15.44 -12.90 9.80
CA THR A 375 16.29 -11.76 9.43
C THR A 375 15.84 -11.16 8.10
N TYR A 376 15.63 -11.99 7.08
CA TYR A 376 15.11 -11.54 5.79
C TYR A 376 13.74 -10.89 5.92
N LEU A 377 12.85 -11.45 6.72
CA LEU A 377 11.54 -10.89 6.97
C LEU A 377 11.61 -9.51 7.65
N LEU A 378 12.41 -9.36 8.70
CA LEU A 378 12.58 -8.09 9.40
C LEU A 378 13.23 -7.03 8.51
N LEU A 379 14.16 -7.41 7.63
CA LEU A 379 14.74 -6.52 6.63
C LEU A 379 13.68 -6.09 5.60
N ALA A 380 12.89 -7.03 5.09
CA ALA A 380 11.81 -6.76 4.13
C ALA A 380 10.74 -5.83 4.70
N ILE A 381 10.36 -5.99 5.98
CA ILE A 381 9.39 -5.12 6.65
C ILE A 381 9.85 -3.65 6.69
N ARG A 382 11.17 -3.43 6.86
CA ARG A 382 11.78 -2.09 6.96
C ARG A 382 12.03 -1.42 5.60
N GLN A 383 11.88 -2.13 4.49
CA GLN A 383 12.06 -1.53 3.16
C GLN A 383 10.96 -0.51 2.86
N LEU A 384 11.34 0.53 2.12
CA LEU A 384 10.42 1.58 1.66
C LEU A 384 9.50 1.08 0.54
N GLU A 385 10.05 0.27 -0.37
CA GLU A 385 9.30 -0.45 -1.40
C GLU A 385 8.65 -1.69 -0.78
N ASN A 386 7.57 -2.19 -1.38
CA ASN A 386 6.87 -3.39 -0.95
C ASN A 386 7.53 -4.65 -1.55
N PRO A 387 8.37 -5.40 -0.81
CA PRO A 387 8.96 -6.65 -1.31
C PRO A 387 7.97 -7.82 -1.30
N PHE A 388 6.78 -7.62 -0.74
CA PHE A 388 5.82 -8.68 -0.53
C PHE A 388 4.98 -8.94 -1.77
N LYS A 389 4.61 -10.20 -1.90
CA LYS A 389 3.79 -10.75 -2.97
C LYS A 389 2.57 -11.45 -2.38
N LEU A 390 1.77 -12.07 -3.24
CA LEU A 390 0.56 -12.79 -2.88
C LEU A 390 0.66 -14.26 -3.29
N HIS A 391 0.23 -15.13 -2.39
CA HIS A 391 0.12 -16.56 -2.61
C HIS A 391 -0.91 -16.86 -3.73
N SER A 392 -0.70 -17.94 -4.49
CA SER A 392 -1.57 -18.34 -5.60
C SER A 392 -3.06 -18.48 -5.20
N LYS A 393 -3.33 -19.02 -3.99
CA LYS A 393 -4.67 -19.13 -3.37
C LYS A 393 -5.47 -17.82 -3.45
N PHE A 394 -4.84 -16.66 -3.33
CA PHE A 394 -5.53 -15.37 -3.48
C PHE A 394 -6.18 -15.24 -4.87
N PHE A 395 -5.45 -15.58 -5.91
CA PHE A 395 -5.91 -15.47 -7.31
C PHE A 395 -6.85 -16.60 -7.71
N ASP A 396 -6.85 -17.73 -6.99
CA ASP A 396 -7.88 -18.75 -7.15
C ASP A 396 -9.24 -18.25 -6.66
N GLN A 397 -9.25 -17.43 -5.60
CA GLN A 397 -10.46 -16.78 -5.11
C GLN A 397 -10.88 -15.55 -5.94
N PHE A 398 -9.91 -14.84 -6.53
CA PHE A 398 -10.14 -13.64 -7.33
C PHE A 398 -9.47 -13.73 -8.71
N PRO A 399 -9.96 -14.63 -9.59
CA PRO A 399 -9.29 -14.93 -10.86
C PRO A 399 -9.25 -13.74 -11.84
N GLY A 400 -10.10 -12.73 -11.64
CA GLY A 400 -10.13 -11.49 -12.44
C GLY A 400 -9.09 -10.44 -12.04
N LEU A 401 -8.35 -10.64 -10.94
CA LEU A 401 -7.33 -9.70 -10.48
C LEU A 401 -5.97 -9.91 -11.18
N PRO A 402 -5.15 -8.86 -11.36
CA PRO A 402 -3.83 -8.96 -11.99
C PRO A 402 -2.87 -9.86 -11.21
N ARG A 403 -2.32 -10.89 -11.88
CA ARG A 403 -1.46 -11.94 -11.27
C ARG A 403 0.03 -11.61 -11.18
N GLU A 404 0.42 -10.37 -11.43
CA GLU A 404 1.84 -9.97 -11.40
C GLU A 404 2.46 -9.99 -10.01
N TYR A 405 1.63 -9.85 -8.98
CA TYR A 405 2.04 -9.97 -7.58
C TYR A 405 2.04 -11.42 -7.10
N MET A 406 1.76 -12.40 -7.98
CA MET A 406 1.71 -13.81 -7.61
C MET A 406 3.12 -14.39 -7.45
N VAL A 407 3.36 -15.07 -6.33
CA VAL A 407 4.60 -15.84 -6.11
C VAL A 407 4.66 -17.08 -7.00
N ARG A 408 5.89 -17.46 -7.39
CA ARG A 408 6.18 -18.64 -8.22
C ARG A 408 7.15 -19.65 -7.58
N GLY A 409 7.36 -19.59 -6.27
CA GLY A 409 8.24 -20.46 -5.51
C GLY A 409 7.54 -21.63 -4.81
N GLU A 410 8.26 -22.30 -3.92
CA GLU A 410 7.74 -23.30 -2.97
C GLU A 410 7.49 -22.68 -1.59
N GLU A 411 6.41 -23.10 -0.90
CA GLU A 411 6.10 -22.63 0.46
C GLU A 411 7.12 -23.20 1.44
N VAL A 412 7.71 -22.35 2.27
CA VAL A 412 8.54 -22.77 3.39
C VAL A 412 8.03 -22.13 4.67
N SER A 413 8.02 -22.92 5.75
CA SER A 413 7.58 -22.45 7.05
C SER A 413 8.67 -21.63 7.75
N ILE A 414 8.27 -20.61 8.52
CA ILE A 414 9.19 -19.85 9.39
C ILE A 414 9.85 -20.74 10.45
N PHE A 415 9.26 -21.89 10.77
CA PHE A 415 9.73 -22.80 11.82
C PHE A 415 10.81 -23.79 11.37
N GLY A 416 11.30 -23.68 10.12
CA GLY A 416 12.59 -24.25 9.74
C GLY A 416 12.60 -25.75 9.41
N ASP A 417 11.48 -26.37 9.04
CA ASP A 417 11.41 -27.81 8.71
C ASP A 417 12.01 -28.18 7.34
N TYR A 418 13.11 -27.57 6.91
CA TYR A 418 13.87 -28.12 5.79
C TYR A 418 14.75 -29.28 6.30
N ARG A 419 14.20 -30.49 6.27
CA ARG A 419 14.98 -31.71 6.43
C ARG A 419 15.39 -32.21 5.05
N PRO A 420 16.66 -32.08 4.63
CA PRO A 420 17.13 -32.84 3.48
C PRO A 420 16.94 -34.32 3.82
N THR A 421 16.11 -35.03 3.06
CA THR A 421 16.02 -36.49 3.18
C THR A 421 17.42 -37.05 3.05
N LYS A 422 17.97 -37.60 4.14
CA LYS A 422 19.19 -38.39 4.09
C LYS A 422 18.95 -39.50 3.07
N VAL A 423 19.74 -39.50 2.00
CA VAL A 423 19.81 -40.60 1.02
C VAL A 423 20.34 -41.84 1.71
#